data_AF-A0A973JRE3-F1
#
_entry.id   AF-A0A973JRE3-F1
#
_cell.length_a   1.000
_cell.length_b   1.000
_cell.length_c   1.000
_cell.angle_alpha   90.00
_cell.angle_beta   90.00
_cell.angle_gamma   90.00
#
_symmetry.space_group_name_H-M   'P 1'
#
loop_
_entity.id
_entity.type
_entity.pdbx_description
1 polymer ?
#
loop_
_entity_poly.entity_id
_entity_poly.type
_entity_poly.pdbx_seq_one_letter_code
_entity_poly.pdbx_strand_id
1 'polypeptide(L)'
;MVIGHTAEEAKICTRFPARLIVPGWYATYWVKALSDISVNTKAFEGFWMNPAYRIPDNECGCIPPGSKPGRTVPINRMSTRSLIVTPAEGTTLKANQPVNITGVAFSGGYGIKDVIVSTDGGRTWTQAGLGKDLGKYSWIQFTLPWKPTKAGTYTLMAKATNGIGDSQPFDGLWNPAGYLCNKVQPLTVTVR
;
A
#
# COMPACT_ATOMS: atom_id res chain seq x y z
N MET A 1 20.39 -11.48 0.88
CA MET A 1 19.74 -12.80 0.93
C MET A 1 19.27 -13.02 2.35
N VAL A 2 18.02 -13.42 2.56
CA VAL A 2 17.51 -13.72 3.92
C VAL A 2 17.28 -15.22 4.03
N ILE A 3 17.90 -15.82 5.06
CA ILE A 3 17.70 -17.20 5.48
C ILE A 3 16.99 -17.13 6.84
N GLY A 4 15.65 -17.30 6.84
CA GLY A 4 14.81 -17.25 8.04
C GLY A 4 14.36 -15.86 8.51
N HIS A 5 13.18 -15.80 9.14
CA HIS A 5 12.70 -14.65 9.93
C HIS A 5 11.70 -15.15 10.99
N THR A 6 11.94 -14.77 12.26
CA THR A 6 11.13 -14.94 13.49
C THR A 6 10.14 -16.13 13.56
N ALA A 7 10.55 -17.16 14.31
CA ALA A 7 9.76 -18.14 15.08
C ALA A 7 8.50 -18.73 14.43
N GLU A 8 8.64 -19.39 13.29
CA GLU A 8 8.03 -20.70 12.97
C GLU A 8 8.34 -21.06 11.52
N GLU A 9 8.43 -22.36 11.26
CA GLU A 9 8.89 -22.96 10.03
C GLU A 9 8.26 -22.35 8.76
N ALA A 10 9.13 -22.04 7.80
CA ALA A 10 8.75 -21.59 6.48
C ALA A 10 7.88 -22.64 5.77
N LYS A 11 6.56 -22.42 5.69
CA LYS A 11 5.69 -23.18 4.77
C LYS A 11 6.31 -23.18 3.37
N ILE A 12 6.46 -24.37 2.76
CA ILE A 12 7.10 -24.64 1.45
C ILE A 12 6.79 -23.58 0.40
N CYS A 13 5.53 -23.13 0.33
CA CYS A 13 5.06 -22.16 -0.66
C CYS A 13 5.69 -20.75 -0.59
N THR A 14 6.40 -20.40 0.49
CA THR A 14 6.83 -19.02 0.72
C THR A 14 8.33 -18.78 0.73
N ARG A 15 9.18 -19.78 1.06
CA ARG A 15 10.50 -19.47 1.66
C ARG A 15 11.63 -20.50 1.54
N PHE A 16 11.40 -21.74 1.13
CA PHE A 16 12.44 -22.78 1.16
C PHE A 16 13.28 -22.79 -0.14
N PRO A 17 14.64 -22.87 -0.09
CA PRO A 17 15.52 -22.75 1.07
C PRO A 17 15.91 -21.30 1.41
N ALA A 18 15.81 -20.37 0.45
CA ALA A 18 16.15 -18.96 0.63
C ALA A 18 15.24 -18.07 -0.21
N ARG A 19 15.18 -16.77 0.12
CA ARG A 19 14.55 -15.76 -0.73
C ARG A 19 15.29 -14.44 -0.74
N LEU A 20 15.07 -13.69 -1.82
CA LEU A 20 15.47 -12.28 -1.88
C LEU A 20 14.42 -11.42 -1.18
N ILE A 21 14.90 -10.43 -0.42
CA ILE A 21 14.11 -9.38 0.22
C ILE A 21 14.64 -8.07 -0.33
N VAL A 22 13.78 -7.29 -0.99
CA VAL A 22 14.14 -6.00 -1.60
C VAL A 22 13.25 -4.91 -0.99
N PRO A 23 13.59 -4.40 0.20
CA PRO A 23 12.72 -3.51 0.96
C PRO A 23 12.32 -2.26 0.15
N GLY A 24 11.04 -1.89 0.22
CA GLY A 24 10.49 -0.74 -0.49
C GLY A 24 10.17 -0.98 -1.98
N TRP A 25 10.58 -2.11 -2.55
CA TRP A 25 10.26 -2.48 -3.93
C TRP A 25 9.08 -3.46 -4.01
N TYR A 26 8.35 -3.43 -5.13
CA TYR A 26 7.29 -4.40 -5.39
C TYR A 26 7.79 -5.86 -5.36
N ALA A 27 6.89 -6.78 -5.00
CA ALA A 27 7.23 -8.15 -4.68
C ALA A 27 7.79 -9.00 -5.84
N THR A 28 7.71 -8.54 -7.10
CA THR A 28 8.27 -9.28 -8.24
C THR A 28 9.78 -9.52 -8.10
N TYR A 29 10.49 -8.63 -7.39
CA TYR A 29 11.92 -8.78 -7.11
C TYR A 29 12.23 -9.68 -5.90
N TRP A 30 11.21 -10.12 -5.17
CA TRP A 30 11.38 -10.88 -3.93
C TRP A 30 11.39 -12.38 -4.23
N VAL A 31 12.31 -12.78 -5.11
CA VAL A 31 12.47 -14.14 -5.66
C VAL A 31 12.47 -15.16 -4.52
N LYS A 32 11.52 -16.09 -4.57
CA LYS A 32 11.41 -17.21 -3.63
C LYS A 32 12.17 -18.41 -4.17
N ALA A 33 12.54 -19.33 -3.27
CA ALA A 33 13.30 -20.53 -3.62
C ALA A 33 14.58 -20.17 -4.42
N LEU A 34 15.29 -19.16 -3.94
CA LEU A 34 16.49 -18.64 -4.60
C LEU A 34 17.60 -19.69 -4.57
N SER A 35 18.06 -20.12 -5.74
CA SER A 35 19.17 -21.07 -5.93
C SER A 35 20.40 -20.44 -6.60
N ASP A 36 20.19 -19.44 -7.45
CA ASP A 36 21.24 -18.88 -8.32
C ASP A 36 21.23 -17.35 -8.30
N ILE A 37 22.43 -16.77 -8.29
CA ILE A 37 22.64 -15.33 -8.43
C ILE A 37 23.73 -15.12 -9.47
N SER A 38 23.39 -14.42 -10.56
CA SER A 38 24.34 -14.06 -11.62
C SER A 38 24.50 -12.55 -11.68
N VAL A 39 25.75 -12.09 -11.70
CA VAL A 39 26.07 -10.68 -11.91
C VAL A 39 26.24 -10.45 -13.41
N ASN A 40 25.47 -9.51 -13.95
CA ASN A 40 25.47 -9.21 -15.38
C ASN A 40 25.96 -7.76 -15.60
N THR A 41 26.70 -7.54 -16.69
CA THR A 41 27.14 -6.20 -17.12
C THR A 41 26.11 -5.48 -17.98
N LYS A 42 25.02 -6.16 -18.35
CA LYS A 42 23.89 -5.63 -19.14
C LYS A 42 22.57 -5.91 -18.43
N ALA A 43 21.53 -5.16 -18.78
CA ALA A 43 20.18 -5.40 -18.29
C ALA A 43 19.68 -6.80 -18.71
N PHE A 44 19.03 -7.50 -17.79
CA PHE A 44 18.45 -8.82 -18.07
C PHE A 44 17.14 -8.69 -18.85
N GLU A 45 17.01 -9.44 -19.95
CA GLU A 45 15.88 -9.33 -20.89
C GLU A 45 14.88 -10.48 -20.81
N GLY A 46 14.94 -11.32 -19.77
CA GLY A 46 13.98 -12.40 -19.59
C GLY A 46 12.54 -11.91 -19.36
N PHE A 47 11.56 -12.76 -19.68
CA PHE A 47 10.12 -12.44 -19.69
C PHE A 47 9.62 -11.62 -18.49
N TRP A 48 10.02 -11.99 -17.27
CA TRP A 48 9.58 -11.34 -16.02
C TRP A 48 10.20 -9.96 -15.75
N MET A 49 11.17 -9.55 -16.57
CA MET A 49 11.78 -8.21 -16.59
C MET A 49 11.45 -7.44 -17.88
N ASN A 50 11.25 -8.17 -18.98
CA ASN A 50 10.81 -7.67 -20.28
C ASN A 50 10.06 -8.80 -21.02
N PRO A 51 8.74 -8.70 -21.27
CA PRO A 51 7.91 -7.50 -21.17
C PRO A 51 7.07 -7.37 -19.89
N ALA A 52 7.06 -8.36 -18.99
CA ALA A 52 6.17 -8.34 -17.83
C ALA A 52 6.61 -7.31 -16.76
N TYR A 53 5.68 -6.97 -15.86
CA TYR A 53 5.89 -6.02 -14.75
C TYR A 53 6.40 -4.64 -15.19
N ARG A 54 5.90 -4.15 -16.33
CA ARG A 54 6.25 -2.83 -16.87
C ARG A 54 5.18 -1.78 -16.59
N ILE A 55 5.65 -0.59 -16.28
CA ILE A 55 4.84 0.61 -16.04
C ILE A 55 5.23 1.69 -17.05
N PRO A 56 4.32 2.61 -17.41
CA PRO A 56 4.66 3.82 -18.15
C PRO A 56 5.87 4.55 -17.54
N ASP A 57 6.79 5.01 -18.38
CA ASP A 57 7.98 5.75 -17.94
C ASP A 57 7.65 7.24 -17.73
N ASN A 58 6.90 7.52 -16.68
CA ASN A 58 6.55 8.86 -16.23
C ASN A 58 6.33 8.88 -14.70
N GLU A 59 6.16 10.07 -14.13
CA GLU A 59 6.07 10.28 -12.68
C GLU A 59 4.95 9.46 -12.00
N CYS A 60 3.77 9.37 -12.62
CA CYS A 60 2.64 8.64 -12.04
C CYS A 60 2.63 7.14 -12.38
N GLY A 61 3.50 6.67 -13.28
CA GLY A 61 3.42 5.34 -13.87
C GLY A 61 2.04 5.03 -14.48
N CYS A 62 1.41 6.04 -15.09
CA CYS A 62 0.03 6.02 -15.52
C CYS A 62 -0.17 6.64 -16.90
N ILE A 63 -1.26 6.29 -17.58
CA ILE A 63 -1.69 6.86 -18.88
C ILE A 63 -3.22 6.94 -18.91
N PRO A 64 -3.83 7.70 -19.84
CA PRO A 64 -5.28 7.70 -20.00
C PRO A 64 -5.83 6.30 -20.35
N PRO A 65 -7.00 5.91 -19.81
CA PRO A 65 -7.65 4.65 -20.16
C PRO A 65 -7.78 4.42 -21.67
N GLY A 66 -7.47 3.20 -22.12
CA GLY A 66 -7.52 2.83 -23.54
C GLY A 66 -6.31 3.28 -24.38
N SER A 67 -5.39 4.06 -23.82
CA SER A 67 -4.16 4.46 -24.51
C SER A 67 -3.10 3.36 -24.47
N LYS A 68 -2.18 3.38 -25.45
CA LYS A 68 -0.99 2.52 -25.44
C LYS A 68 0.17 3.26 -24.77
N PRO A 69 0.94 2.59 -23.88
CA PRO A 69 2.13 3.21 -23.31
C PRO A 69 3.19 3.37 -24.40
N GLY A 70 3.88 4.51 -24.42
CA GLY A 70 5.05 4.73 -25.27
C GLY A 70 6.25 3.95 -24.72
N ARG A 71 7.11 4.65 -23.96
CA ARG A 71 8.20 4.01 -23.22
C ARG A 71 7.69 3.44 -21.90
N THR A 72 8.24 2.28 -21.53
CA THR A 72 7.98 1.64 -20.24
C THR A 72 9.28 1.29 -19.53
N VAL A 73 9.20 1.20 -18.20
CA VAL A 73 10.29 0.76 -17.33
C VAL A 73 9.78 -0.37 -16.42
N PRO A 74 10.67 -1.24 -15.91
CA PRO A 74 10.28 -2.19 -14.88
C PRO A 74 9.70 -1.46 -13.65
N ILE A 75 8.60 -2.00 -13.11
CA ILE A 75 8.02 -1.54 -11.85
C ILE A 75 9.09 -1.53 -10.77
N ASN A 76 9.07 -0.60 -9.81
CA ASN A 76 10.19 -0.44 -8.88
C ASN A 76 9.73 -0.20 -7.43
N ARG A 77 9.90 1.02 -6.89
CA ARG A 77 9.51 1.37 -5.53
C ARG A 77 8.00 1.42 -5.38
N MET A 78 7.51 1.01 -4.21
CA MET A 78 6.11 1.08 -3.86
C MET A 78 5.66 2.52 -3.63
N SER A 79 4.50 2.88 -4.18
CA SER A 79 3.83 4.14 -3.87
C SER A 79 3.33 4.16 -2.41
N THR A 80 3.19 5.36 -1.84
CA THR A 80 2.56 5.57 -0.52
C THR A 80 1.13 5.02 -0.51
N ARG A 81 0.78 4.23 0.51
CA ARG A 81 -0.55 3.63 0.69
C ARG A 81 -0.99 3.66 2.15
N SER A 82 -2.30 3.71 2.35
CA SER A 82 -2.95 3.42 3.61
C SER A 82 -4.22 2.59 3.40
N LEU A 83 -4.57 1.79 4.40
CA LEU A 83 -5.77 0.96 4.44
C LEU A 83 -6.37 1.01 5.84
N ILE A 84 -7.67 1.27 5.93
CA ILE A 84 -8.46 1.05 7.14
C ILE A 84 -8.68 -0.45 7.28
N VAL A 85 -8.44 -0.98 8.48
CA VAL A 85 -8.63 -2.39 8.82
C VAL A 85 -9.85 -2.57 9.72
N THR A 86 -10.02 -1.67 10.69
CA THR A 86 -11.17 -1.66 11.60
C THR A 86 -11.78 -0.27 11.60
N PRO A 87 -13.12 -0.13 11.51
CA PRO A 87 -14.09 -1.19 11.23
C PRO A 87 -13.94 -1.75 9.80
N ALA A 88 -14.46 -2.98 9.58
CA ALA A 88 -14.50 -3.58 8.25
C ALA A 88 -15.64 -2.98 7.40
N GLU A 89 -15.53 -3.10 6.08
CA GLU A 89 -16.60 -2.72 5.14
C GLU A 89 -17.95 -3.32 5.54
N GLY A 90 -19.01 -2.52 5.51
CA GLY A 90 -20.37 -2.94 5.83
C GLY A 90 -20.65 -3.13 7.33
N THR A 91 -19.70 -2.84 8.22
CA THR A 91 -19.91 -2.95 9.67
C THR A 91 -21.07 -2.05 10.12
N THR A 92 -21.92 -2.58 10.99
CA THR A 92 -22.92 -1.78 11.72
C THR A 92 -22.38 -1.39 13.09
N LEU A 93 -22.32 -0.09 13.37
CA LEU A 93 -21.87 0.52 14.61
C LEU A 93 -23.07 1.13 15.36
N LYS A 94 -22.90 1.37 16.67
CA LYS A 94 -23.93 2.04 17.47
C LYS A 94 -23.67 3.54 17.55
N ALA A 95 -24.73 4.33 17.43
CA ALA A 95 -24.68 5.76 17.70
C ALA A 95 -24.27 6.02 19.16
N ASN A 96 -23.51 7.09 19.37
CA ASN A 96 -22.98 7.52 20.66
C ASN A 96 -22.07 6.49 21.37
N GLN A 97 -21.60 5.46 20.66
CA GLN A 97 -20.60 4.54 21.17
C GLN A 97 -19.22 4.87 20.57
N PRO A 98 -18.17 5.07 21.39
CA PRO A 98 -16.81 5.24 20.89
C PRO A 98 -16.32 4.00 20.14
N VAL A 99 -15.63 4.22 19.02
CA VAL A 99 -14.96 3.21 18.22
C VAL A 99 -13.59 3.75 17.78
N ASN A 100 -12.62 2.87 17.60
CA ASN A 100 -11.34 3.24 17.00
C ASN A 100 -11.37 2.87 15.52
N ILE A 101 -11.11 3.86 14.66
CA ILE A 101 -10.77 3.62 13.27
C ILE A 101 -9.27 3.32 13.23
N THR A 102 -8.90 2.09 12.92
CA THR A 102 -7.51 1.65 12.88
C THR A 102 -7.13 1.12 11.50
N GLY A 103 -5.86 1.25 11.17
CA GLY A 103 -5.34 0.76 9.91
C GLY A 103 -3.83 0.76 9.85
N VAL A 104 -3.32 0.57 8.65
CA VAL A 104 -1.88 0.55 8.36
C VAL A 104 -1.55 1.49 7.21
N ALA A 105 -0.38 2.11 7.27
CA ALA A 105 0.19 2.92 6.19
C ALA A 105 1.64 2.50 5.93
N PHE A 106 2.08 2.59 4.67
CA PHE A 106 3.44 2.25 4.26
C PHE A 106 3.85 2.97 2.97
N SER A 107 5.15 3.05 2.71
CA SER A 107 5.74 3.66 1.51
C SER A 107 6.93 2.84 0.99
N GLY A 108 7.49 3.24 -0.16
CA GLY A 108 8.68 2.62 -0.77
C GLY A 108 10.02 2.87 -0.07
N GLY A 109 10.01 3.17 1.24
CA GLY A 109 11.21 3.41 2.04
C GLY A 109 11.42 4.84 2.54
N TYR A 110 10.41 5.69 2.46
CA TYR A 110 10.48 7.10 2.88
C TYR A 110 9.84 7.35 4.26
N GLY A 111 9.43 6.29 4.96
CA GLY A 111 8.62 6.40 6.18
C GLY A 111 7.23 7.00 5.91
N ILE A 112 6.38 7.02 6.92
CA ILE A 112 5.09 7.71 6.89
C ILE A 112 5.19 8.90 7.84
N LYS A 113 4.89 10.09 7.32
CA LYS A 113 4.92 11.35 8.07
C LYS A 113 3.60 11.56 8.81
N ASP A 114 2.49 11.37 8.11
CA ASP A 114 1.15 11.57 8.64
C ASP A 114 0.12 10.68 7.95
N VAL A 115 -0.98 10.44 8.67
CA VAL A 115 -2.20 9.83 8.14
C VAL A 115 -3.37 10.70 8.58
N ILE A 116 -4.18 11.12 7.62
CA ILE A 116 -5.46 11.78 7.87
C ILE A 116 -6.60 10.81 7.55
N VAL A 117 -7.65 10.88 8.37
CA VAL A 117 -8.84 10.04 8.24
C VAL A 117 -10.07 10.93 8.10
N SER A 118 -10.91 10.62 7.11
CA SER A 118 -12.22 11.22 6.93
C SER A 118 -13.29 10.23 7.36
N THR A 119 -14.40 10.76 7.87
CA THR A 119 -15.61 9.98 8.20
C THR A 119 -16.82 10.41 7.37
N ASP A 120 -16.67 11.37 6.45
CA ASP A 120 -17.74 12.00 5.69
C ASP A 120 -17.49 11.97 4.17
N GLY A 121 -16.77 10.95 3.69
CA GLY A 121 -16.47 10.77 2.28
C GLY A 121 -15.45 11.77 1.73
N GLY A 122 -14.51 12.22 2.57
CA GLY A 122 -13.39 13.07 2.17
C GLY A 122 -13.70 14.58 2.20
N ARG A 123 -14.83 15.00 2.77
CA ARG A 123 -15.17 16.43 2.90
C ARG A 123 -14.37 17.09 4.02
N THR A 124 -14.22 16.40 5.14
CA THR A 124 -13.38 16.81 6.28
C THR A 124 -12.41 15.71 6.68
N TRP A 125 -11.29 16.12 7.27
CA TRP A 125 -10.17 15.24 7.58
C TRP A 125 -9.64 15.53 8.98
N THR A 126 -9.36 14.47 9.73
CA THR A 126 -8.77 14.54 11.07
C THR A 126 -7.47 13.77 11.09
N GLN A 127 -6.44 14.33 11.70
CA GLN A 127 -5.15 13.65 11.87
C GLN A 127 -5.30 12.44 12.81
N ALA A 128 -4.84 11.28 12.36
CA ALA A 128 -4.78 10.06 13.16
C ALA A 128 -3.48 10.00 13.97
N GLY A 129 -3.52 9.33 15.11
CA GLY A 129 -2.32 8.99 15.87
C GLY A 129 -1.54 7.87 15.19
N LEU A 130 -0.22 8.02 15.08
CA LEU A 130 0.66 6.99 14.55
C LEU A 130 1.18 6.10 15.70
N GLY A 131 1.25 4.80 15.44
CA GLY A 131 1.79 3.81 16.35
C GLY A 131 3.33 3.81 16.38
N LYS A 132 3.90 2.77 16.98
CA LYS A 132 5.35 2.60 17.07
C LYS A 132 5.97 2.47 15.67
N ASP A 133 6.98 3.29 15.40
CA ASP A 133 7.82 3.15 14.20
C ASP A 133 8.78 1.96 14.38
N LEU A 134 8.73 1.01 13.44
CA LEU A 134 9.58 -0.18 13.37
C LEU A 134 10.63 -0.08 12.25
N GLY A 135 10.75 1.09 11.61
CA GLY A 135 11.68 1.40 10.55
C GLY A 135 10.97 1.73 9.23
N LYS A 136 11.65 2.53 8.39
CA LYS A 136 11.11 3.12 7.14
C LYS A 136 10.55 2.16 6.07
N TYR A 137 10.81 0.85 6.21
CA TYR A 137 10.29 -0.19 5.32
C TYR A 137 9.18 -1.04 5.97
N SER A 138 8.93 -0.86 7.27
CA SER A 138 7.77 -1.43 7.95
C SER A 138 6.54 -0.61 7.62
N TRP A 139 5.37 -1.23 7.72
CA TRP A 139 4.15 -0.46 7.90
C TRP A 139 4.15 0.25 9.27
N ILE A 140 3.39 1.33 9.37
CA ILE A 140 3.02 1.95 10.63
C ILE A 140 1.53 1.76 10.85
N GLN A 141 1.13 1.47 12.09
CA GLN A 141 -0.27 1.47 12.47
C GLN A 141 -0.74 2.91 12.67
N PHE A 142 -1.99 3.20 12.32
CA PHE A 142 -2.63 4.45 12.69
C PHE A 142 -3.95 4.19 13.41
N THR A 143 -4.34 5.11 14.29
CA THR A 143 -5.59 5.04 15.06
C THR A 143 -6.23 6.42 15.15
N LEU A 144 -7.53 6.50 14.85
CA LEU A 144 -8.38 7.66 15.12
C LEU A 144 -9.54 7.24 16.05
N PRO A 145 -9.58 7.73 17.30
CA PRO A 145 -10.77 7.61 18.13
C PRO A 145 -11.93 8.39 17.50
N TRP A 146 -13.08 7.74 17.34
CA TRP A 146 -14.25 8.33 16.72
C TRP A 146 -15.52 7.94 17.48
N LYS A 147 -16.43 8.89 17.64
CA LYS A 147 -17.74 8.66 18.28
C LYS A 147 -18.84 9.19 17.36
N PRO A 148 -19.45 8.36 16.50
CA PRO A 148 -20.55 8.81 15.67
C PRO A 148 -21.75 9.17 16.53
N THR A 149 -22.31 10.37 16.37
CA THR A 149 -23.46 10.84 17.17
C THR A 149 -24.79 10.70 16.44
N LYS A 150 -24.77 10.54 15.12
CA LYS A 150 -25.97 10.42 14.28
C LYS A 150 -26.03 9.04 13.63
N ALA A 151 -27.23 8.49 13.52
CA ALA A 151 -27.47 7.32 12.70
C ALA A 151 -27.33 7.66 11.21
N GLY A 152 -26.96 6.69 10.39
CA GLY A 152 -26.81 6.85 8.95
C GLY A 152 -25.64 6.08 8.36
N THR A 153 -25.44 6.23 7.07
CA THR A 153 -24.31 5.66 6.35
C THR A 153 -23.14 6.63 6.35
N TYR A 154 -21.96 6.14 6.72
CA TYR A 154 -20.72 6.90 6.75
C TYR A 154 -19.72 6.29 5.76
N THR A 155 -18.99 7.15 5.07
CA THR A 155 -17.87 6.74 4.19
C THR A 155 -16.57 7.14 4.87
N LEU A 156 -15.85 6.14 5.37
CA LEU A 156 -14.55 6.29 5.98
C LEU A 156 -13.47 6.26 4.91
N MET A 157 -12.46 7.11 5.03
CA MET A 157 -11.32 7.16 4.10
C MET A 157 -10.05 7.44 4.89
N ALA A 158 -8.92 6.84 4.51
CA ALA A 158 -7.61 7.14 5.07
C ALA A 158 -6.65 7.56 3.95
N LYS A 159 -5.86 8.59 4.20
CA LYS A 159 -4.84 9.11 3.27
C LYS A 159 -3.54 9.31 4.01
N ALA A 160 -2.48 8.67 3.52
CA ALA A 160 -1.14 8.81 4.07
C ALA A 160 -0.26 9.77 3.26
N THR A 161 0.67 10.42 3.95
CA THR A 161 1.75 11.22 3.36
C THR A 161 3.09 10.67 3.86
N ASN A 162 4.05 10.47 2.95
CA ASN A 162 5.37 9.96 3.31
C ASN A 162 6.35 11.09 3.70
N GLY A 163 7.56 10.73 4.13
CA GLY A 163 8.58 11.68 4.58
C GLY A 163 9.09 12.66 3.50
N ILE A 164 8.87 12.39 2.22
CA ILE A 164 9.26 13.28 1.10
C ILE A 164 8.07 14.07 0.51
N GLY A 165 6.87 13.89 1.05
CA GLY A 165 5.67 14.61 0.63
C GLY A 165 4.76 13.85 -0.34
N ASP A 166 5.14 12.66 -0.81
CA ASP A 166 4.25 11.90 -1.70
C ASP A 166 3.05 11.36 -0.92
N SER A 167 1.89 11.43 -1.55
CA SER A 167 0.62 11.03 -0.97
C SER A 167 -0.25 10.25 -1.95
N GLN A 168 -1.34 9.67 -1.45
CA GLN A 168 -2.31 8.95 -2.26
C GLN A 168 -3.16 9.91 -3.11
N PRO A 169 -3.42 9.59 -4.38
CA PRO A 169 -4.41 10.31 -5.17
C PRO A 169 -5.83 9.95 -4.72
N PHE A 170 -6.78 10.86 -4.94
CA PHE A 170 -8.21 10.56 -4.72
C PHE A 170 -8.78 9.75 -5.86
N ASP A 171 -8.39 10.09 -7.10
CA ASP A 171 -8.75 9.33 -8.28
C ASP A 171 -7.81 8.14 -8.50
N GLY A 172 -8.33 7.09 -9.13
CA GLY A 172 -7.53 5.95 -9.52
C GLY A 172 -6.57 6.29 -10.66
N LEU A 173 -5.27 6.03 -10.46
CA LEU A 173 -4.32 6.00 -11.56
C LEU A 173 -4.61 4.79 -12.46
N TRP A 174 -4.48 4.98 -13.77
CA TRP A 174 -4.71 3.92 -14.75
C TRP A 174 -3.42 3.56 -15.49
N ASN A 175 -3.16 2.27 -15.63
CA ASN A 175 -2.23 1.72 -16.60
C ASN A 175 -2.75 0.34 -17.06
N PRO A 176 -2.38 -0.14 -18.25
CA PRO A 176 -2.95 -1.36 -18.82
C PRO A 176 -2.79 -2.61 -17.94
N ALA A 177 -1.76 -2.67 -17.10
CA ALA A 177 -1.47 -3.81 -16.23
C ALA A 177 -2.08 -3.67 -14.81
N GLY A 178 -2.72 -2.54 -14.49
CA GLY A 178 -3.33 -2.30 -13.18
C GLY A 178 -2.34 -2.15 -12.02
N TYR A 179 -1.06 -1.84 -12.30
CA TYR A 179 -0.04 -1.67 -11.28
C TYR A 179 -0.13 -0.32 -10.56
N LEU A 180 0.66 -0.15 -9.49
CA LEU A 180 0.76 1.09 -8.71
C LEU A 180 -0.56 1.60 -8.09
N CYS A 181 -1.58 0.74 -7.97
CA CYS A 181 -2.85 1.15 -7.38
C CYS A 181 -2.66 1.60 -5.92
N ASN A 182 -2.78 2.91 -5.71
CA ASN A 182 -2.60 3.55 -4.40
C ASN A 182 -3.68 4.59 -4.09
N LYS A 183 -4.80 4.61 -4.82
CA LYS A 183 -5.91 5.54 -4.55
C LYS A 183 -6.38 5.45 -3.10
N VAL A 184 -6.84 6.56 -2.56
CA VAL A 184 -7.54 6.58 -1.28
C VAL A 184 -8.74 5.64 -1.36
N GLN A 185 -8.83 4.67 -0.44
CA GLN A 185 -9.88 3.67 -0.46
C GLN A 185 -11.05 4.11 0.41
N PRO A 186 -12.26 4.27 -0.16
CA PRO A 186 -13.47 4.46 0.63
C PRO A 186 -13.89 3.13 1.27
N LEU A 187 -14.38 3.22 2.51
CA LEU A 187 -14.95 2.12 3.26
C LEU A 187 -16.30 2.56 3.84
N THR A 188 -17.38 1.81 3.61
CA THR A 188 -18.72 2.18 4.08
C THR A 188 -19.06 1.48 5.38
N VAL A 189 -19.59 2.23 6.35
CA VAL A 189 -20.19 1.67 7.57
C VAL A 189 -21.58 2.25 7.81
N THR A 190 -22.40 1.53 8.57
CA THR A 190 -23.72 2.00 8.99
C THR A 190 -23.72 2.26 10.49
N VAL A 191 -24.27 3.39 10.94
CA VAL A 191 -24.48 3.70 12.35
C VAL A 191 -25.98 3.63 12.66
N ARG A 192 -26.36 2.94 13.74
CA ARG A 192 -27.74 2.83 14.22
C ARG A 192 -27.88 3.27 15.68
#